data_AF-A0A7X6K305-F1
#
_entry.id   AF-A0A7X6K305-F1
#
_cell.length_a   1.000
_cell.length_b   1.000
_cell.length_c   1.000
_cell.angle_alpha   90.00
_cell.angle_beta   90.00
_cell.angle_gamma   90.00
#
_symmetry.space_group_name_H-M   'P 1'
#
loop_
_entity.id
_entity.type
_entity.pdbx_description
1 polymer ?
#
loop_
_entity_poly.entity_id
_entity_poly.type
_entity_poly.pdbx_seq_one_letter_code
_entity_poly.pdbx_strand_id
1 'polypeptide(L)'
;MRRRLAALALAPLVSAVLLVSGCATVEQAAENAANEAASELTQAGKDVASQAAADIARAGTEELVRQICRPVKDGAISASDQQLLSGLLAGAEAAGVPAEFTTPLKAVARESDEVPADSVRALQDACSSAG
;
A
#
# COMPACT_ATOMS: atom_id res chain seq x y z
N MET A 1 6.99 -60.18 -18.13
CA MET A 1 8.14 -59.40 -18.61
C MET A 1 8.00 -57.96 -18.13
N ARG A 2 9.13 -57.34 -17.75
CA ARG A 2 9.36 -55.93 -17.36
C ARG A 2 8.93 -55.50 -15.94
N ARG A 3 9.92 -55.60 -15.05
CA ARG A 3 10.05 -54.91 -13.75
C ARG A 3 10.79 -53.56 -13.95
N ARG A 4 10.67 -52.70 -12.91
CA ARG A 4 11.54 -51.57 -12.43
C ARG A 4 10.77 -50.24 -12.43
N LEU A 5 10.32 -49.69 -11.29
CA LEU A 5 11.03 -49.07 -10.14
C LEU A 5 11.89 -47.84 -10.51
N ALA A 6 11.40 -46.64 -10.18
CA ALA A 6 12.10 -45.43 -9.72
C ALA A 6 11.01 -44.35 -9.47
N ALA A 7 10.56 -44.05 -8.25
CA ALA A 7 11.23 -43.30 -7.20
C ALA A 7 11.85 -41.99 -7.71
N LEU A 8 11.18 -40.86 -7.47
CA LEU A 8 11.75 -39.59 -7.02
C LEU A 8 10.63 -38.57 -6.80
N ALA A 9 10.13 -38.52 -5.56
CA ALA A 9 9.75 -37.25 -4.97
C ALA A 9 11.00 -36.38 -4.87
N LEU A 10 10.93 -35.11 -5.27
CA LEU A 10 11.69 -33.98 -4.73
C LEU A 10 11.35 -32.69 -5.51
N ALA A 11 10.96 -31.66 -4.75
CA ALA A 11 11.10 -30.23 -4.99
C ALA A 11 10.14 -29.48 -5.96
N PRO A 12 9.25 -28.62 -5.42
CA PRO A 12 8.76 -27.44 -6.12
C PRO A 12 9.84 -26.35 -6.01
N LEU A 13 10.66 -26.20 -7.05
CA LEU A 13 11.67 -25.13 -7.12
C LEU A 13 11.69 -24.50 -8.52
N VAL A 14 10.55 -23.93 -8.92
CA VAL A 14 10.50 -22.90 -9.99
C VAL A 14 10.36 -21.54 -9.30
N SER A 15 11.25 -21.26 -8.35
CA SER A 15 11.36 -19.97 -7.65
C SER A 15 12.78 -19.39 -7.75
N ALA A 16 13.57 -19.79 -8.76
CA ALA A 16 14.98 -19.41 -8.84
C ALA A 16 15.50 -19.12 -10.26
N VAL A 17 14.70 -18.49 -11.13
CA VAL A 17 15.22 -17.94 -12.40
C VAL A 17 14.76 -16.50 -12.56
N LEU A 18 15.16 -15.62 -11.63
CA LEU A 18 14.96 -14.18 -11.82
C LEU A 18 16.14 -13.29 -11.38
N LEU A 19 17.27 -13.86 -10.98
CA LEU A 19 18.43 -13.05 -10.63
C LEU A 19 19.71 -13.77 -11.03
N VAL A 20 20.33 -13.31 -12.13
CA VAL A 20 21.76 -12.96 -12.28
C VAL A 20 22.14 -13.03 -13.76
N SER A 21 22.60 -11.89 -14.26
CA SER A 21 23.36 -11.67 -15.49
C SER A 21 24.32 -12.80 -15.87
N GLY A 22 24.21 -13.32 -17.11
CA GLY A 22 25.32 -14.01 -17.79
C GLY A 22 24.96 -15.09 -18.81
N CYS A 23 25.44 -14.89 -20.04
CA CYS A 23 25.69 -15.86 -21.13
C CYS A 23 24.49 -16.48 -21.90
N ALA A 24 24.32 -15.93 -23.11
CA ALA A 24 23.72 -16.48 -24.33
C ALA A 24 23.46 -18.00 -24.35
N THR A 25 22.18 -18.41 -24.37
CA THR A 25 21.66 -19.66 -24.99
C THR A 25 20.17 -19.87 -24.66
N VAL A 26 19.34 -18.85 -24.89
CA VAL A 26 17.86 -19.01 -24.97
C VAL A 26 17.32 -18.29 -26.21
N GLU A 27 18.14 -18.21 -27.25
CA GLU A 27 17.68 -17.83 -28.59
C GLU A 27 17.32 -19.13 -29.33
N GLN A 28 16.13 -19.20 -29.93
CA GLN A 28 15.64 -20.17 -30.93
C GLN A 28 14.56 -21.19 -30.54
N ALA A 29 14.22 -21.42 -29.27
CA ALA A 29 13.07 -22.30 -28.93
C ALA A 29 11.78 -21.54 -28.51
N ALA A 30 11.84 -20.23 -28.29
CA ALA A 30 10.76 -19.44 -27.68
C ALA A 30 10.03 -18.46 -28.61
N GLU A 31 10.46 -18.31 -29.88
CA GLU A 31 9.99 -17.20 -30.73
C GLU A 31 8.59 -17.39 -31.33
N ASN A 32 8.08 -18.62 -31.48
CA ASN A 32 6.77 -18.84 -32.12
C ASN A 32 5.59 -19.12 -31.16
N ALA A 33 5.84 -19.33 -29.86
CA ALA A 33 4.77 -19.50 -28.87
C ALA A 33 4.50 -18.23 -28.04
N ALA A 34 5.40 -17.23 -28.11
CA ALA A 34 5.32 -16.03 -27.29
C ALA A 34 4.36 -14.95 -27.82
N ASN A 35 4.11 -14.87 -29.13
CA ASN A 35 3.38 -13.72 -29.68
C ASN A 35 1.86 -13.73 -29.39
N GLU A 36 1.22 -14.89 -29.21
CA GLU A 36 -0.21 -14.93 -28.85
C GLU A 36 -0.44 -14.90 -27.33
N ALA A 37 0.48 -15.45 -26.53
CA ALA A 37 0.37 -15.45 -25.06
C ALA A 37 0.89 -14.15 -24.39
N ALA A 38 1.79 -13.40 -25.03
CA ALA A 38 2.36 -12.18 -24.45
C ALA A 38 1.35 -11.02 -24.37
N SER A 39 0.39 -10.92 -25.29
CA SER A 39 -0.62 -9.85 -25.24
C SER A 39 -1.60 -10.03 -24.08
N GLU A 40 -2.04 -11.27 -23.81
CA GLU A 40 -2.97 -11.53 -22.70
C GLU A 40 -2.26 -11.47 -21.32
N LEU A 41 -1.00 -11.93 -21.23
CA LEU A 41 -0.20 -11.83 -19.99
C LEU A 41 0.23 -10.41 -19.65
N THR A 42 0.44 -9.54 -20.63
CA THR A 42 0.82 -8.14 -20.38
C THR A 42 -0.37 -7.33 -19.87
N GLN A 43 -1.57 -7.60 -20.37
CA GLN A 43 -2.77 -6.89 -19.93
C GLN A 43 -3.22 -7.37 -18.54
N ALA A 44 -3.33 -8.69 -18.33
CA ALA A 44 -3.62 -9.25 -17.01
C ALA A 44 -2.53 -8.95 -15.97
N GLY A 45 -1.25 -8.90 -16.38
CA GLY A 45 -0.14 -8.53 -15.50
C GLY A 45 -0.15 -7.05 -15.09
N LYS A 46 -0.58 -6.15 -15.99
CA LYS A 46 -0.74 -4.72 -15.65
C LYS A 46 -1.91 -4.51 -14.69
N ASP A 47 -3.04 -5.17 -14.90
CA ASP A 47 -4.19 -5.03 -14.01
C ASP A 47 -3.87 -5.54 -12.60
N VAL A 48 -3.21 -6.70 -12.47
CA VAL A 48 -2.77 -7.22 -11.16
C VAL A 48 -1.72 -6.31 -10.51
N ALA A 49 -0.76 -5.79 -11.27
CA ALA A 49 0.24 -4.86 -10.73
C ALA A 49 -0.38 -3.52 -10.30
N SER A 50 -1.31 -2.98 -11.09
CA SER A 50 -2.05 -1.76 -10.78
C SER A 50 -2.95 -1.93 -9.56
N GLN A 51 -3.59 -3.10 -9.43
CA GLN A 51 -4.46 -3.40 -8.30
C GLN A 51 -3.67 -3.65 -7.02
N ALA A 52 -2.54 -4.38 -7.09
CA ALA A 52 -1.61 -4.51 -5.96
C ALA A 52 -1.02 -3.16 -5.53
N ALA A 53 -0.67 -2.29 -6.49
CA ALA A 53 -0.22 -0.94 -6.19
C ALA A 53 -1.33 -0.09 -5.52
N ALA A 54 -2.58 -0.22 -5.99
CA ALA A 54 -3.73 0.45 -5.41
C ALA A 54 -4.05 -0.07 -4.00
N ASP A 55 -3.93 -1.37 -3.75
CA ASP A 55 -4.13 -1.98 -2.43
C ASP A 55 -3.04 -1.55 -1.44
N ILE A 56 -1.77 -1.49 -1.88
CA ILE A 56 -0.66 -0.96 -1.07
C ILE A 56 -0.88 0.53 -0.77
N ALA A 57 -1.31 1.30 -1.77
CA ALA A 57 -1.64 2.72 -1.57
C ALA A 57 -2.78 2.88 -0.56
N ARG A 58 -3.88 2.13 -0.71
CA ARG A 58 -4.99 2.10 0.25
C ARG A 58 -4.54 1.72 1.65
N ALA A 59 -3.75 0.66 1.79
CA ALA A 59 -3.23 0.24 3.09
C ALA A 59 -2.36 1.32 3.74
N GLY A 60 -1.58 2.06 2.94
CA GLY A 60 -0.82 3.22 3.39
C GLY A 60 -1.73 4.37 3.85
N THR A 61 -2.78 4.68 3.11
CA THR A 61 -3.78 5.70 3.48
C THR A 61 -4.53 5.31 4.75
N GLU A 62 -4.97 4.05 4.89
CA GLU A 62 -5.65 3.53 6.09
C GLU A 62 -4.74 3.60 7.33
N GLU A 63 -3.45 3.33 7.17
CA GLU A 63 -2.49 3.45 8.27
C GLU A 63 -2.28 4.90 8.70
N LEU A 64 -2.21 5.84 7.75
CA LEU A 64 -2.15 7.27 8.07
C LEU A 64 -3.41 7.73 8.81
N VAL A 65 -4.59 7.29 8.39
CA VAL A 65 -5.84 7.57 9.09
C VAL A 65 -5.80 7.01 10.52
N ARG A 66 -5.32 5.77 10.72
CA ARG A 66 -5.13 5.22 12.08
C ARG A 66 -4.18 6.05 12.94
N GLN A 67 -3.08 6.52 12.37
CA GLN A 67 -2.11 7.36 13.10
C GLN A 67 -2.67 8.74 13.45
N ILE A 68 -3.47 9.34 12.56
CA ILE A 68 -4.21 10.59 12.80
C ILE A 68 -5.25 10.40 13.90
N CYS A 69 -6.00 9.29 13.87
CA CYS A 69 -7.14 9.08 14.77
C CYS A 69 -6.77 8.60 16.18
N ARG A 70 -5.59 7.98 16.34
CA ARG A 70 -5.11 7.48 17.64
C ARG A 70 -5.08 8.56 18.74
N PRO A 71 -4.44 9.75 18.56
CA PRO A 71 -4.43 10.79 19.59
C PRO A 71 -5.75 11.55 19.74
N VAL A 72 -6.66 11.47 18.75
CA VAL A 72 -7.93 12.23 18.75
C VAL A 72 -9.04 11.50 19.52
N LYS A 73 -8.87 10.20 19.77
CA LYS A 73 -9.90 9.34 20.37
C LYS A 73 -10.30 9.75 21.79
N ASP A 74 -9.38 10.33 22.53
CA ASP A 74 -9.60 10.75 23.92
C ASP A 74 -10.21 12.17 24.05
N GLY A 75 -10.48 12.84 22.91
CA GLY A 75 -11.20 14.12 22.84
C GLY A 75 -10.41 15.35 23.28
N ALA A 76 -9.18 15.16 23.78
CA ALA A 76 -8.22 16.23 24.05
C ALA A 76 -6.95 15.99 23.24
N ILE A 77 -6.54 17.00 22.47
CA ILE A 77 -5.27 16.99 21.75
C ILE A 77 -4.25 17.75 22.60
N SER A 78 -3.20 17.07 23.05
CA SER A 78 -2.08 17.74 23.74
C SER A 78 -1.21 18.51 22.73
N ALA A 79 -0.36 19.41 23.22
CA ALA A 79 0.63 20.10 22.36
C ALA A 79 1.56 19.10 21.63
N SER A 80 1.89 17.97 22.26
CA SER A 80 2.69 16.92 21.63
C SER A 80 1.92 16.18 20.53
N ASP A 81 0.63 15.91 20.75
CA ASP A 81 -0.23 15.31 19.73
C ASP A 81 -0.42 16.23 18.54
N GLN A 82 -0.57 17.53 18.80
CA GLN A 82 -0.66 18.52 17.75
C GLN A 82 0.58 18.55 16.86
N GLN A 83 1.78 18.52 17.44
CA GLN A 83 3.02 18.46 16.65
C GLN A 83 3.12 17.19 15.80
N LEU A 84 2.70 16.04 16.35
CA LEU A 84 2.61 14.79 15.59
C LEU A 84 1.64 14.92 14.41
N LEU A 85 0.44 15.43 14.67
CA LEU A 85 -0.61 15.64 13.68
C LEU A 85 -0.19 16.62 12.58
N SER A 86 0.49 17.71 12.94
CA SER A 86 1.09 18.66 11.99
C SER A 86 2.13 18.00 11.10
N GLY A 87 2.97 17.12 11.67
CA GLY A 87 3.97 16.36 10.92
C GLY A 87 3.36 15.35 9.94
N LEU A 88 2.19 14.81 10.26
CA LEU A 88 1.47 13.85 9.43
C LEU A 88 0.69 14.52 8.28
N LEU A 89 0.34 15.81 8.37
CA LEU A 89 -0.52 16.49 7.39
C LEU A 89 0.02 16.39 5.95
N ALA A 90 1.31 16.69 5.74
CA ALA A 90 1.90 16.63 4.41
C ALA A 90 1.92 15.19 3.84
N GLY A 91 2.18 14.21 4.69
CA GLY A 91 2.14 12.79 4.31
C GLY A 91 0.72 12.33 4.00
N ALA A 92 -0.27 12.78 4.77
CA ALA A 92 -1.69 12.48 4.57
C ALA A 92 -2.22 13.07 3.25
N GLU A 93 -1.89 14.33 2.95
CA GLU A 93 -2.25 14.96 1.67
C GLU A 93 -1.58 14.25 0.49
N ALA A 94 -0.30 13.91 0.59
CA ALA A 94 0.44 13.21 -0.46
C ALA A 94 -0.07 11.77 -0.70
N ALA A 95 -0.51 11.09 0.36
CA ALA A 95 -1.07 9.74 0.30
C ALA A 95 -2.56 9.71 -0.10
N GLY A 96 -3.16 10.86 -0.40
CA GLY A 96 -4.56 10.95 -0.83
C GLY A 96 -5.56 10.64 0.29
N VAL A 97 -5.19 10.89 1.55
CA VAL A 97 -6.15 10.79 2.67
C VAL A 97 -7.34 11.71 2.39
N PRO A 98 -8.59 11.24 2.57
CA PRO A 98 -9.79 12.02 2.26
C PRO A 98 -9.84 13.38 2.96
N ALA A 99 -10.51 14.32 2.30
CA ALA A 99 -10.64 15.71 2.78
C ALA A 99 -11.34 15.83 4.13
N GLU A 100 -12.22 14.88 4.47
CA GLU A 100 -12.88 14.81 5.79
C GLU A 100 -11.88 14.66 6.96
N PHE A 101 -10.69 14.10 6.72
CA PHE A 101 -9.61 14.01 7.72
C PHE A 101 -8.63 15.17 7.56
N THR A 102 -8.16 15.44 6.33
CA THR A 102 -7.08 16.40 6.09
C THR A 102 -7.50 17.87 6.30
N THR A 103 -8.78 18.21 6.10
CA THR A 103 -9.31 19.56 6.34
C THR A 103 -9.29 19.94 7.82
N PRO A 104 -9.93 19.18 8.73
CA PRO A 104 -9.84 19.49 10.16
C PRO A 104 -8.42 19.29 10.69
N LEU A 105 -7.65 18.32 10.17
CA LEU A 105 -6.22 18.16 10.51
C LEU A 105 -5.40 19.41 10.18
N LYS A 106 -5.64 20.05 9.02
CA LYS A 106 -4.98 21.31 8.65
C LYS A 106 -5.32 22.45 9.59
N ALA A 107 -6.57 22.52 10.08
CA ALA A 107 -6.97 23.52 11.05
C ALA A 107 -6.30 23.28 12.41
N VAL A 108 -6.19 22.03 12.85
CA VAL A 108 -5.43 21.64 14.06
C VAL A 108 -3.94 21.97 13.91
N ALA A 109 -3.38 21.77 12.72
CA ALA A 109 -1.95 21.96 12.48
C ALA A 109 -1.51 23.43 12.36
N ARG A 110 -2.42 24.35 12.06
CA ARG A 110 -2.12 25.79 11.88
C ARG A 110 -2.00 26.55 13.18
N GLU A 111 -2.75 26.15 14.20
CA GLU A 111 -2.93 26.94 15.42
C GLU A 111 -2.01 26.48 16.54
N SER A 112 -0.77 26.97 16.59
CA SER A 112 0.27 26.49 17.53
C SER A 112 -0.03 26.68 19.02
N ASP A 113 -0.92 27.61 19.40
CA ASP A 113 -1.20 27.97 20.80
C ASP A 113 -2.56 27.47 21.29
N GLU A 114 -3.61 27.53 20.46
CA GLU A 114 -4.96 27.10 20.83
C GLU A 114 -5.64 26.39 19.67
N VAL A 115 -5.77 25.07 19.78
CA VAL A 115 -6.45 24.26 18.77
C VAL A 115 -7.96 24.52 18.82
N PRO A 116 -8.61 24.91 17.70
CA PRO A 116 -10.04 25.19 17.70
C PRO A 116 -10.85 23.93 18.04
N ALA A 117 -11.70 24.02 19.06
CA ALA A 117 -12.52 22.90 19.53
C ALA A 117 -13.39 22.30 18.42
N ASP A 118 -13.90 23.14 17.50
CA ASP A 118 -14.69 22.70 16.34
C ASP A 118 -13.86 21.83 15.38
N SER A 119 -12.59 22.18 15.16
CA SER A 119 -11.68 21.41 14.31
C SER A 119 -11.32 20.05 14.94
N VAL A 120 -11.10 20.02 16.25
CA VAL A 120 -10.88 18.76 17.00
C VAL A 120 -12.11 17.87 16.89
N ARG A 121 -13.30 18.45 17.06
CA ARG A 121 -14.57 17.72 16.98
C ARG A 121 -14.82 17.17 15.58
N ALA A 122 -14.61 17.97 14.54
CA ALA A 122 -14.72 17.52 13.15
C ALA A 122 -13.73 16.38 12.82
N LEU A 123 -12.50 16.46 13.33
CA LEU A 123 -11.53 15.38 13.17
C LEU A 123 -11.96 14.12 13.93
N GLN A 124 -12.52 14.26 15.11
CA GLN A 124 -13.03 13.16 15.93
C GLN A 124 -14.24 12.47 15.27
N ASP A 125 -15.15 13.24 14.67
CA ASP A 125 -16.30 12.71 13.94
C ASP A 125 -15.84 11.91 12.71
N ALA A 126 -14.89 12.44 11.93
CA ALA A 126 -14.28 11.71 10.81
C ALA A 126 -13.64 10.39 11.29
N CYS A 127 -12.88 10.44 12.38
CA CYS A 127 -12.23 9.27 12.98
C CYS A 127 -13.21 8.24 13.55
N SER A 128 -14.37 8.67 14.03
CA SER A 128 -15.43 7.76 14.51
C SER A 128 -16.16 7.07 13.35
N SER A 129 -16.19 7.69 12.18
CA SER A 129 -16.82 7.13 10.97
C SER A 129 -15.92 6.17 10.18
N ALA A 130 -14.59 6.25 10.35
CA ALA A 130 -13.62 5.33 9.75
C ALA A 130 -13.43 4.01 10.52
N GLY A 131 -14.07 3.88 11.70
CA GLY A 131 -13.97 2.73 12.60
C GLY A 131 -15.08 1.71 12.45
#